data_AF-A0AAU6H0J6-F1
#
_entry.id   AF-A0AAU6H0J6-F1
#
_cell.length_a   1.000
_cell.length_b   1.000
_cell.length_c   1.000
_cell.angle_alpha   90.00
_cell.angle_beta   90.00
_cell.angle_gamma   90.00
#
_symmetry.space_group_name_H-M   'P 1'
#
loop_
_entity.id
_entity.type
_entity.pdbx_description
1 polymer ?
#
loop_
_entity_poly.entity_id
_entity_poly.type
_entity_poly.pdbx_seq_one_letter_code
_entity_poly.pdbx_strand_id
1 'polypeptide(L)'
;MRDETSGHDHGGAPMGRPTDPPAPDAGGGVTGEGQGAVRSAVRAPEIAYHPARGPAVRRGTADPVKVLMHRHRDLCEHAVDPLEIAAGLEAHGLTDRTAARYRHRDVFSLAEELYARVPGAGRHAPRAPRPGPYPGSGTRAGWTLSALLPGAACLATAGTLRATEGVLGGEARFAVTAVGALLVLLGLRLCLRGGPLRVPDGTGGVALYVCWLLGYAVYGEDLLAQVVSGGPDGHWTAAPAPLLGLALALAPAAWCAHLFTGHARHRLAGSHALSEFGAGVRPLLFGVLALFLCALTALLYLADLGHPGPGSSPVGPAALGALLLLARLLAVHGFPEPAATGLAAACAVEVAAPFLVLAGRLPGLDLLARPVDAVVASAGPGGVQVLACGLAAFGLLIHASVTLTRASAHASA
;
A
#
# COMPACT_ATOMS: atom_id res chain seq x y z
N MET A 1 -44.77 -11.94 50.33
CA MET A 1 -45.91 -11.02 50.55
C MET A 1 -45.35 -9.80 51.23
N ARG A 2 -45.25 -8.68 50.50
CA ARG A 2 -44.68 -7.38 50.92
C ARG A 2 -43.17 -7.45 51.22
N ASP A 3 -42.31 -6.63 50.61
CA ASP A 3 -42.29 -5.18 50.32
C ASP A 3 -41.83 -4.36 51.52
N GLU A 4 -40.65 -3.74 51.39
CA GLU A 4 -40.32 -2.45 52.00
C GLU A 4 -39.19 -1.79 51.21
N THR A 5 -39.53 -0.77 50.41
CA THR A 5 -38.58 0.10 49.70
C THR A 5 -38.84 1.55 50.05
N SER A 6 -37.79 2.36 50.18
CA SER A 6 -37.84 3.73 50.69
C SER A 6 -38.89 4.62 50.02
N GLY A 7 -39.53 5.46 50.83
CA GLY A 7 -40.23 6.64 50.33
C GLY A 7 -39.27 7.75 49.88
N HIS A 8 -39.80 8.61 49.01
CA HIS A 8 -39.87 10.07 49.09
C HIS A 8 -38.62 10.93 49.39
N ASP A 9 -38.40 12.09 48.76
CA ASP A 9 -38.84 12.71 47.47
C ASP A 9 -37.94 14.00 47.29
N HIS A 10 -38.17 15.10 46.54
CA HIS A 10 -39.26 15.62 45.69
C HIS A 10 -38.64 16.51 44.59
N GLY A 11 -39.17 16.57 43.36
CA GLY A 11 -38.36 17.06 42.21
C GLY A 11 -38.98 17.91 41.08
N GLY A 12 -40.30 18.13 41.01
CA GLY A 12 -40.92 19.14 40.12
C GLY A 12 -40.81 18.98 38.59
N ALA A 13 -41.88 18.47 37.97
CA ALA A 13 -42.21 18.70 36.54
C ALA A 13 -43.19 19.93 36.43
N PRO A 14 -43.77 20.32 35.27
CA PRO A 14 -43.68 19.74 33.91
C PRO A 14 -43.65 20.75 32.71
N MET A 15 -43.61 20.21 31.48
CA MET A 15 -44.20 20.73 30.21
C MET A 15 -43.76 22.10 29.62
N GLY A 16 -43.37 22.09 28.32
CA GLY A 16 -43.26 23.31 27.50
C GLY A 16 -42.59 23.16 26.13
N ARG A 17 -43.36 23.28 25.03
CA ARG A 17 -42.94 23.49 23.63
C ARG A 17 -44.02 24.36 22.95
N PRO A 18 -43.78 25.04 21.81
CA PRO A 18 -42.51 25.55 21.25
C PRO A 18 -42.60 27.05 20.85
N THR A 19 -41.49 27.70 20.45
CA THR A 19 -41.47 28.89 19.55
C THR A 19 -40.05 29.28 19.10
N ASP A 20 -39.94 30.01 18.00
CA ASP A 20 -38.68 30.48 17.39
C ASP A 20 -38.18 31.84 17.93
N PRO A 21 -36.89 32.17 17.76
CA PRO A 21 -36.38 33.55 17.71
C PRO A 21 -35.99 33.99 16.27
N PRO A 22 -36.00 35.30 15.95
CA PRO A 22 -35.97 35.81 14.56
C PRO A 22 -34.58 36.18 14.02
N ALA A 23 -34.52 36.46 12.71
CA ALA A 23 -33.39 37.09 12.02
C ALA A 23 -33.52 38.63 11.96
N PRO A 24 -32.41 39.38 11.75
CA PRO A 24 -32.44 40.82 11.51
C PRO A 24 -32.42 41.20 10.02
N ASP A 25 -33.43 41.98 9.61
CA ASP A 25 -33.52 42.99 8.54
C ASP A 25 -32.65 42.91 7.27
N ALA A 26 -33.35 42.87 6.13
CA ALA A 26 -32.86 43.37 4.85
C ALA A 26 -33.58 44.69 4.49
N GLY A 27 -32.81 45.73 4.15
CA GLY A 27 -33.34 46.99 3.61
C GLY A 27 -33.69 46.88 2.12
N GLY A 28 -34.71 47.62 1.67
CA GLY A 28 -35.15 47.62 0.27
C GLY A 28 -34.22 48.36 -0.71
N GLY A 29 -34.46 48.31 -2.02
CA GLY A 29 -35.54 47.59 -2.72
C GLY A 29 -35.78 48.10 -4.15
N VAL A 30 -36.92 47.69 -4.74
CA VAL A 30 -37.49 48.09 -6.05
C VAL A 30 -36.80 47.50 -7.30
N THR A 31 -37.64 46.92 -8.16
CA THR A 31 -37.35 46.29 -9.47
C THR A 31 -38.02 47.06 -10.61
N GLY A 32 -37.57 46.86 -11.85
CA GLY A 32 -38.16 47.42 -13.07
C GLY A 32 -37.17 47.33 -14.24
N GLU A 33 -37.01 46.17 -14.89
CA GLU A 33 -37.80 45.70 -16.06
C GLU A 33 -37.40 46.35 -17.39
N GLY A 34 -37.26 45.54 -18.45
CA GLY A 34 -36.83 45.99 -19.78
C GLY A 34 -36.05 44.93 -20.56
N GLN A 35 -36.74 43.98 -21.19
CA GLN A 35 -36.14 42.94 -22.03
C GLN A 35 -35.97 43.39 -23.50
N GLY A 36 -34.98 42.82 -24.21
CA GLY A 36 -35.21 42.40 -25.60
C GLY A 36 -34.28 42.95 -26.70
N ALA A 37 -33.91 42.04 -27.61
CA ALA A 37 -33.43 42.19 -29.00
C ALA A 37 -32.43 43.33 -29.37
N VAL A 38 -31.16 43.11 -29.75
CA VAL A 38 -30.54 42.24 -30.79
C VAL A 38 -30.39 42.88 -32.19
N ARG A 39 -29.12 42.91 -32.67
CA ARG A 39 -28.61 43.04 -34.07
C ARG A 39 -28.53 44.43 -34.76
N SER A 40 -27.26 44.85 -34.95
CA SER A 40 -26.59 45.01 -36.26
C SER A 40 -26.31 46.40 -36.85
N ALA A 41 -25.04 46.84 -36.69
CA ALA A 41 -24.16 47.51 -37.66
C ALA A 41 -24.54 48.86 -38.35
N VAL A 42 -23.59 49.80 -38.40
CA VAL A 42 -22.85 50.20 -39.64
C VAL A 42 -21.71 51.22 -39.35
N ARG A 43 -20.50 50.87 -39.81
CA ARG A 43 -19.35 51.69 -40.31
C ARG A 43 -18.95 53.06 -39.67
N ALA A 44 -17.76 53.04 -39.03
CA ALA A 44 -16.63 54.01 -39.09
C ALA A 44 -16.85 55.48 -38.63
N PRO A 45 -15.77 56.22 -38.28
CA PRO A 45 -14.84 56.74 -39.30
C PRO A 45 -13.40 56.22 -39.24
N GLU A 46 -12.65 56.53 -40.29
CA GLU A 46 -11.24 56.24 -40.54
C GLU A 46 -10.34 57.38 -40.02
N ILE A 47 -9.20 57.05 -39.41
CA ILE A 47 -8.11 58.00 -39.13
C ILE A 47 -6.79 57.36 -39.60
N ALA A 48 -5.98 58.16 -40.29
CA ALA A 48 -4.87 57.69 -41.12
C ALA A 48 -3.57 57.35 -40.36
N TYR A 49 -2.59 56.90 -41.16
CA TYR A 49 -1.34 56.23 -40.76
C TYR A 49 -0.30 57.12 -40.05
N HIS A 50 0.69 56.45 -39.42
CA HIS A 50 1.80 57.03 -38.64
C HIS A 50 2.76 57.94 -39.43
N PRO A 51 3.66 58.64 -38.72
CA PRO A 51 5.03 58.10 -38.73
C PRO A 51 5.74 57.99 -37.36
N ALA A 52 6.74 57.11 -37.32
CA ALA A 52 7.92 57.11 -36.44
C ALA A 52 7.76 57.34 -34.92
N ARG A 53 7.69 56.24 -34.17
CA ARG A 53 8.57 56.06 -33.00
C ARG A 53 9.50 54.86 -33.25
N GLY A 54 10.75 55.01 -32.81
CA GLY A 54 11.86 54.13 -33.19
C GLY A 54 11.69 52.67 -32.71
N PRO A 55 12.56 51.75 -33.19
CA PRO A 55 12.49 50.35 -32.82
C PRO A 55 12.60 50.22 -31.30
N ALA A 56 11.51 49.79 -30.67
CA ALA A 56 11.53 49.41 -29.27
C ALA A 56 12.57 48.30 -29.11
N VAL A 57 13.68 48.61 -28.45
CA VAL A 57 14.75 47.65 -28.15
C VAL A 57 14.08 46.45 -27.50
N ARG A 58 14.08 45.31 -28.20
CA ARG A 58 13.65 44.04 -27.63
C ARG A 58 14.67 43.65 -26.57
N ARG A 59 14.53 44.21 -25.36
CA ARG A 59 15.03 43.60 -24.13
C ARG A 59 14.56 42.17 -24.19
N GLY A 60 15.49 41.23 -24.47
CA GLY A 60 15.15 39.86 -24.79
C GLY A 60 14.21 39.35 -23.70
N THR A 61 13.02 38.89 -24.09
CA THR A 61 11.98 38.46 -23.15
C THR A 61 12.61 37.44 -22.23
N ALA A 62 12.84 37.83 -20.96
CA ALA A 62 13.58 37.03 -20.01
C ALA A 62 12.96 35.64 -19.98
N ASP A 63 13.78 34.63 -20.28
CA ASP A 63 13.32 33.25 -20.42
C ASP A 63 12.48 32.89 -19.17
N PRO A 64 11.16 32.66 -19.33
CA PRO A 64 10.27 32.57 -18.19
C PRO A 64 10.60 31.31 -17.36
N VAL A 65 11.12 30.26 -17.99
CA VAL A 65 11.62 29.06 -17.30
C VAL A 65 12.86 29.41 -16.48
N LYS A 66 13.78 30.23 -17.00
CA LYS A 66 14.96 30.69 -16.24
C LYS A 66 14.58 31.60 -15.05
N VAL A 67 13.54 32.42 -15.18
CA VAL A 67 13.00 33.21 -14.06
C VAL A 67 12.36 32.29 -13.00
N LEU A 68 11.66 31.23 -13.43
CA LEU A 68 11.09 30.22 -12.53
C LEU A 68 12.18 29.41 -11.81
N MET A 69 13.24 28.97 -12.51
CA MET A 69 14.41 28.33 -11.91
C MET A 69 15.03 29.19 -10.81
N HIS A 70 15.14 30.52 -11.02
CA HIS A 70 15.73 31.39 -10.01
C HIS A 70 14.83 31.53 -8.76
N ARG A 71 13.51 31.51 -8.92
CA ARG A 71 12.55 31.55 -7.80
C ARG A 71 12.51 30.25 -7.00
N HIS A 72 12.59 29.11 -7.67
CA HIS A 72 12.57 27.77 -7.05
C HIS A 72 13.97 27.13 -7.09
N ARG A 73 15.00 27.93 -6.84
CA ARG A 73 16.41 27.52 -6.97
C ARG A 73 16.70 26.31 -6.07
N ASP A 74 16.37 26.43 -4.80
CA ASP A 74 16.69 25.42 -3.78
C ASP A 74 16.02 24.08 -4.11
N LEU A 75 14.78 24.11 -4.63
CA LEU A 75 14.08 22.93 -5.16
C LEU A 75 14.83 22.30 -6.34
N CYS A 76 15.29 23.11 -7.30
CA CYS A 76 15.98 22.62 -8.49
C CYS A 76 17.41 22.12 -8.19
N GLU A 77 18.08 22.64 -7.16
CA GLU A 77 19.45 22.23 -6.80
C GLU A 77 19.49 20.98 -5.90
N HIS A 78 18.41 20.65 -5.18
CA HIS A 78 18.34 19.45 -4.33
C HIS A 78 17.60 18.25 -4.96
N ALA A 79 16.77 18.47 -5.98
CA ALA A 79 15.95 17.40 -6.56
C ALA A 79 16.78 16.32 -7.27
N VAL A 80 16.52 15.06 -6.92
CA VAL A 80 17.14 13.87 -7.51
C VAL A 80 16.48 13.51 -8.85
N ASP A 81 15.17 13.78 -8.99
CA ASP A 81 14.39 13.48 -10.20
C ASP A 81 13.37 14.60 -10.60
N PRO A 82 12.83 14.60 -11.84
CA PRO A 82 11.86 15.61 -12.28
C PRO A 82 10.51 15.60 -11.54
N LEU A 83 10.09 14.48 -10.96
CA LEU A 83 8.82 14.34 -10.26
C LEU A 83 8.90 14.97 -8.85
N GLU A 84 10.09 15.03 -8.24
CA GLU A 84 10.34 15.88 -7.07
C GLU A 84 10.21 17.37 -7.40
N ILE A 85 10.75 17.82 -8.54
CA ILE A 85 10.54 19.21 -9.00
C ILE A 85 9.04 19.46 -9.25
N ALA A 86 8.32 18.55 -9.91
CA ALA A 86 6.88 18.68 -10.10
C ALA A 86 6.11 18.78 -8.76
N ALA A 87 6.50 17.98 -7.76
CA ALA A 87 5.89 18.00 -6.43
C ALA A 87 6.16 19.33 -5.70
N GLY A 88 7.38 19.86 -5.79
CA GLY A 88 7.69 21.18 -5.29
C GLY A 88 6.92 22.29 -6.00
N LEU A 89 6.74 22.22 -7.32
CA LEU A 89 5.96 23.20 -8.08
C LEU A 89 4.46 23.19 -7.70
N GLU A 90 3.82 22.03 -7.57
CA GLU A 90 2.41 21.98 -7.12
C GLU A 90 2.25 22.44 -5.66
N ALA A 91 3.22 22.15 -4.78
CA ALA A 91 3.23 22.68 -3.41
C ALA A 91 3.33 24.21 -3.36
N HIS A 92 3.92 24.84 -4.38
CA HIS A 92 3.94 26.30 -4.57
C HIS A 92 2.77 26.82 -5.43
N GLY A 93 1.74 25.99 -5.69
CA GLY A 93 0.51 26.37 -6.36
C GLY A 93 0.58 26.45 -7.89
N LEU A 94 1.62 25.91 -8.53
CA LEU A 94 1.63 25.77 -10.00
C LEU A 94 0.69 24.64 -10.45
N THR A 95 0.03 24.87 -11.57
CA THR A 95 -0.96 23.98 -12.19
C THR A 95 -0.72 23.88 -13.69
N ASP A 96 -1.42 22.97 -14.38
CA ASP A 96 -1.53 22.88 -15.85
C ASP A 96 -1.64 24.25 -16.56
N ARG A 97 -2.62 25.07 -16.14
CA ARG A 97 -2.90 26.42 -16.68
C ARG A 97 -1.78 27.43 -16.39
N THR A 98 -0.93 27.11 -15.42
CA THR A 98 0.25 27.90 -15.06
C THR A 98 1.47 27.43 -15.87
N ALA A 99 1.66 26.11 -16.05
CA ALA A 99 2.69 25.53 -16.91
C ALA A 99 2.55 25.98 -18.38
N ALA A 100 1.32 26.08 -18.87
CA ALA A 100 1.01 26.64 -20.20
C ALA A 100 1.57 28.05 -20.42
N ARG A 101 1.68 28.88 -19.36
CA ARG A 101 2.28 30.23 -19.45
C ARG A 101 3.79 30.21 -19.67
N TYR A 102 4.45 29.12 -19.27
CA TYR A 102 5.86 28.84 -19.54
C TYR A 102 6.07 28.12 -20.90
N ARG A 103 5.00 27.86 -21.66
CA ARG A 103 4.96 27.07 -22.92
C ARG A 103 5.13 25.56 -22.77
N HIS A 104 4.97 25.02 -21.56
CA HIS A 104 4.96 23.57 -21.32
C HIS A 104 3.52 23.05 -21.24
N ARG A 105 3.28 21.79 -21.65
CA ARG A 105 1.93 21.20 -21.70
C ARG A 105 1.28 21.10 -20.31
N ASP A 106 2.08 20.71 -19.33
CA ASP A 106 1.67 20.32 -17.99
C ASP A 106 2.82 20.52 -17.00
N VAL A 107 2.57 20.28 -15.71
CA VAL A 107 3.57 20.48 -14.64
C VAL A 107 4.74 19.51 -14.79
N PHE A 108 4.51 18.29 -15.26
CA PHE A 108 5.54 17.29 -15.54
C PHE A 108 6.49 17.76 -16.66
N SER A 109 5.95 18.20 -17.80
CA SER A 109 6.71 18.74 -18.94
C SER A 109 7.53 19.98 -18.58
N LEU A 110 7.07 20.78 -17.60
CA LEU A 110 7.80 21.93 -17.07
C LEU A 110 8.93 21.47 -16.14
N ALA A 111 8.66 20.48 -15.28
CA ALA A 111 9.64 19.95 -14.34
C ALA A 111 10.79 19.17 -15.02
N GLU A 112 10.51 18.43 -16.09
CA GLU A 112 11.55 17.81 -16.94
C GLU A 112 12.49 18.87 -17.55
N GLU A 113 11.95 19.97 -18.07
CA GLU A 113 12.74 21.08 -18.63
C GLU A 113 13.59 21.77 -17.56
N LEU A 114 13.03 22.01 -16.37
CA LEU A 114 13.78 22.57 -15.24
C LEU A 114 14.94 21.64 -14.84
N TYR A 115 14.68 20.34 -14.66
CA TYR A 115 15.69 19.33 -14.31
C TYR A 115 16.79 19.22 -15.37
N ALA A 116 16.43 19.20 -16.66
CA ALA A 116 17.37 19.14 -17.77
C ALA A 116 18.31 20.36 -17.85
N ARG A 117 17.94 21.49 -17.23
CA ARG A 117 18.73 22.72 -17.16
C ARG A 117 19.61 22.83 -15.92
N VAL A 118 19.46 21.95 -14.92
CA VAL A 118 20.30 21.97 -13.70
C VAL A 118 21.74 21.56 -14.06
N PRO A 119 22.78 22.35 -13.72
CA PRO A 119 24.20 22.05 -14.01
C PRO A 119 24.80 20.85 -13.25
N GLY A 120 24.20 19.67 -13.38
CA GLY A 120 24.62 18.43 -12.72
C GLY A 120 23.80 17.19 -13.12
N ALA A 121 22.54 17.36 -13.52
CA ALA A 121 21.61 16.28 -13.87
C ALA A 121 22.19 15.27 -14.88
N GLY A 122 22.91 15.76 -15.90
CA GLY A 122 23.57 14.94 -16.92
C GLY A 122 24.80 14.12 -16.47
N ARG A 123 25.19 14.14 -15.18
CA ARG A 123 26.37 13.42 -14.65
C ARG A 123 26.06 12.33 -13.62
N HIS A 124 24.92 12.36 -12.94
CA HIS A 124 24.62 11.40 -11.86
C HIS A 124 23.30 10.65 -12.03
N ALA A 125 22.40 11.07 -12.92
CA ALA A 125 21.30 10.21 -13.34
C ALA A 125 21.83 9.11 -14.30
N PRO A 126 21.81 7.82 -13.94
CA PRO A 126 21.85 6.77 -14.96
C PRO A 126 20.59 6.97 -15.81
N ARG A 127 20.78 7.42 -17.06
CA ARG A 127 19.70 7.82 -17.97
C ARG A 127 18.60 6.76 -17.96
N ALA A 128 17.48 7.06 -17.28
CA ALA A 128 16.35 6.15 -17.17
C ALA A 128 16.01 5.66 -18.60
N PRO A 129 16.02 4.34 -18.85
CA PRO A 129 15.92 3.83 -20.20
C PRO A 129 14.57 4.26 -20.75
N ARG A 130 14.58 5.14 -21.76
CA ARG A 130 13.37 5.58 -22.48
C ARG A 130 12.55 4.33 -22.78
N PRO A 131 11.27 4.26 -22.38
CA PRO A 131 10.53 3.01 -22.42
C PRO A 131 10.46 2.48 -23.85
N GLY A 132 11.26 1.45 -24.12
CA GLY A 132 11.17 0.68 -25.36
C GLY A 132 9.78 0.03 -25.45
N PRO A 133 9.30 -0.27 -26.67
CA PRO A 133 7.95 -0.79 -26.88
C PRO A 133 7.76 -2.16 -26.22
N TYR A 134 7.26 -2.12 -24.98
CA TYR A 134 7.04 -3.22 -24.04
C TYR A 134 8.31 -3.98 -23.58
N PRO A 135 8.31 -4.52 -22.34
CA PRO A 135 9.16 -5.66 -21.99
C PRO A 135 8.75 -6.83 -22.90
N GLY A 136 9.69 -7.32 -23.72
CA GLY A 136 9.44 -8.38 -24.69
C GLY A 136 8.85 -9.65 -24.05
N SER A 137 8.09 -10.42 -24.82
CA SER A 137 7.34 -11.59 -24.30
C SER A 137 8.19 -12.55 -23.45
N GLY A 138 9.44 -12.79 -23.85
CA GLY A 138 10.41 -13.61 -23.09
C GLY A 138 10.74 -13.06 -21.69
N THR A 139 10.81 -11.74 -21.49
CA THR A 139 11.05 -11.18 -20.14
C THR A 139 9.84 -11.37 -19.24
N ARG A 140 8.61 -11.28 -19.78
CA ARG A 140 7.38 -11.57 -19.03
C ARG A 140 7.31 -13.04 -18.65
N ALA A 141 7.53 -13.94 -19.62
CA ALA A 141 7.53 -15.38 -19.40
C ALA A 141 8.57 -15.83 -18.35
N GLY A 142 9.78 -15.25 -18.39
CA GLY A 142 10.85 -15.54 -17.45
C GLY A 142 10.47 -15.27 -15.99
N TRP A 143 9.92 -14.07 -15.68
CA TRP A 143 9.54 -13.78 -14.30
C TRP A 143 8.29 -14.55 -13.85
N THR A 144 7.30 -14.76 -14.73
CA THR A 144 6.10 -15.55 -14.37
C THR A 144 6.45 -17.00 -14.05
N LEU A 145 7.40 -17.60 -14.79
CA LEU A 145 7.91 -18.93 -14.47
C LEU A 145 8.59 -18.93 -13.09
N SER A 146 9.47 -17.95 -12.82
CA SER A 146 10.16 -17.84 -11.52
C SER A 146 9.22 -17.65 -10.33
N ALA A 147 8.07 -16.99 -10.53
CA ALA A 147 7.08 -16.76 -9.50
C ALA A 147 6.20 -17.99 -9.20
N LEU A 148 6.14 -18.96 -10.11
CA LEU A 148 5.46 -20.25 -9.91
C LEU A 148 6.34 -21.29 -9.21
N LEU A 149 7.68 -21.18 -9.32
CA LEU A 149 8.62 -22.14 -8.72
C LEU A 149 8.40 -22.44 -7.23
N PRO A 150 8.14 -21.46 -6.33
CA PRO A 150 7.98 -21.75 -4.90
C PRO A 150 6.73 -22.60 -4.62
N GLY A 151 5.59 -22.22 -5.22
CA GLY A 151 4.33 -22.97 -5.08
C GLY A 151 4.40 -24.36 -5.70
N ALA A 152 5.08 -24.49 -6.85
CA ALA A 152 5.33 -25.79 -7.48
C ALA A 152 6.23 -26.69 -6.62
N ALA A 153 7.28 -26.14 -6.00
CA ALA A 153 8.15 -26.86 -5.07
C ALA A 153 7.39 -27.29 -3.80
N CYS A 154 6.55 -26.42 -3.21
CA CYS A 154 5.68 -26.77 -2.09
C CYS A 154 4.71 -27.91 -2.46
N LEU A 155 4.00 -27.81 -3.59
CA LEU A 155 3.09 -28.85 -4.07
C LEU A 155 3.79 -30.19 -4.32
N ALA A 156 4.96 -30.17 -4.96
CA ALA A 156 5.75 -31.39 -5.20
C ALA A 156 6.25 -32.03 -3.90
N THR A 157 6.66 -31.22 -2.91
CA THR A 157 7.09 -31.70 -1.59
C THR A 157 5.93 -32.31 -0.80
N ALA A 158 4.79 -31.62 -0.74
CA ALA A 158 3.58 -32.13 -0.09
C ALA A 158 3.07 -33.42 -0.76
N GLY A 159 3.01 -33.44 -2.09
CA GLY A 159 2.59 -34.61 -2.87
C GLY A 159 3.51 -35.82 -2.71
N THR A 160 4.83 -35.62 -2.69
CA THR A 160 5.79 -36.72 -2.48
C THR A 160 5.78 -37.26 -1.05
N LEU A 161 5.65 -36.40 -0.04
CA LEU A 161 5.48 -36.84 1.35
C LEU A 161 4.19 -37.65 1.52
N ARG A 162 3.06 -37.17 0.97
CA ARG A 162 1.76 -37.85 1.03
C ARG A 162 1.75 -39.19 0.28
N ALA A 163 2.32 -39.22 -0.93
CA ALA A 163 2.44 -40.44 -1.72
C ALA A 163 3.41 -41.49 -1.14
N THR A 164 4.19 -41.13 -0.12
CA THR A 164 5.12 -42.04 0.57
C THR A 164 4.76 -42.27 2.05
N GLU A 165 3.55 -41.90 2.46
CA GLU A 165 3.02 -42.19 3.79
C GLU A 165 3.06 -43.70 4.09
N GLY A 166 3.54 -44.05 5.28
CA GLY A 166 3.73 -45.44 5.73
C GLY A 166 4.93 -46.17 5.09
N VAL A 167 5.38 -45.76 3.90
CA VAL A 167 6.47 -46.43 3.16
C VAL A 167 7.85 -45.85 3.51
N LEU A 168 7.96 -44.52 3.65
CA LEU A 168 9.24 -43.86 3.88
C LEU A 168 9.62 -43.81 5.37
N GLY A 169 10.83 -44.29 5.70
CA GLY A 169 11.44 -44.13 7.03
C GLY A 169 11.67 -42.66 7.41
N GLY A 170 11.85 -42.40 8.71
CA GLY A 170 11.95 -41.03 9.24
C GLY A 170 13.03 -40.18 8.58
N GLU A 171 14.25 -40.70 8.48
CA GLU A 171 15.38 -40.00 7.83
C GLU A 171 15.09 -39.61 6.38
N ALA A 172 14.44 -40.49 5.62
CA ALA A 172 14.07 -40.22 4.23
C ALA A 172 12.97 -39.15 4.12
N ARG A 173 12.02 -39.09 5.08
CA ARG A 173 11.07 -37.97 5.17
C ARG A 173 11.76 -36.66 5.50
N PHE A 174 12.74 -36.66 6.42
CA PHE A 174 13.57 -35.47 6.71
C PHE A 174 14.42 -35.03 5.50
N ALA A 175 14.93 -35.96 4.70
CA ALA A 175 15.62 -35.63 3.46
C ALA A 175 14.68 -34.96 2.43
N VAL A 176 13.45 -35.49 2.26
CA VAL A 176 12.44 -34.91 1.36
C VAL A 176 12.00 -33.51 1.83
N THR A 177 11.74 -33.30 3.13
CA THR A 177 11.38 -31.96 3.65
C THR A 177 12.54 -30.97 3.51
N ALA A 178 13.78 -31.37 3.78
CA ALA A 178 14.95 -30.51 3.62
C ALA A 178 15.21 -30.11 2.16
N VAL A 179 15.11 -31.05 1.22
CA VAL A 179 15.22 -30.78 -0.23
C VAL A 179 14.08 -29.87 -0.70
N GLY A 180 12.84 -30.14 -0.26
CA GLY A 180 11.68 -29.31 -0.56
C GLY A 180 11.85 -27.87 -0.06
N ALA A 181 12.26 -27.69 1.20
CA ALA A 181 12.53 -26.37 1.77
C ALA A 181 13.64 -25.62 1.01
N LEU A 182 14.71 -26.32 0.60
CA LEU A 182 15.78 -25.74 -0.21
C LEU A 182 15.29 -25.28 -1.59
N LEU A 183 14.44 -26.07 -2.25
CA LEU A 183 13.83 -25.71 -3.54
C LEU A 183 12.89 -24.49 -3.41
N VAL A 184 12.09 -24.43 -2.35
CA VAL A 184 11.21 -23.28 -2.04
C VAL A 184 12.05 -22.02 -1.78
N LEU A 185 13.11 -22.11 -0.98
CA LEU A 185 14.04 -21.00 -0.71
C LEU A 185 14.76 -20.53 -1.98
N LEU A 186 15.14 -21.45 -2.88
CA LEU A 186 15.76 -21.11 -4.16
C LEU A 186 14.77 -20.44 -5.11
N GLY A 187 13.56 -20.99 -5.26
CA GLY A 187 12.48 -20.38 -6.04
C GLY A 187 12.12 -18.97 -5.54
N LEU A 188 12.02 -18.79 -4.22
CA LEU A 188 11.77 -17.50 -3.58
C LEU A 188 12.91 -16.51 -3.89
N ARG A 189 14.17 -16.92 -3.76
CA ARG A 189 15.34 -16.10 -4.10
C ARG A 189 15.36 -15.69 -5.58
N LEU A 190 14.92 -16.55 -6.50
CA LEU A 190 14.81 -16.25 -7.93
C LEU A 190 13.68 -15.24 -8.20
N CYS A 191 12.47 -15.52 -7.71
CA CYS A 191 11.31 -14.63 -7.83
C CYS A 191 11.60 -13.21 -7.29
N LEU A 192 12.22 -13.12 -6.11
CA LEU A 192 12.52 -11.83 -5.46
C LEU A 192 13.72 -11.08 -6.05
N ARG A 193 14.51 -11.69 -6.97
CA ARG A 193 15.64 -11.03 -7.66
C ARG A 193 15.37 -10.70 -9.13
N GLY A 194 14.57 -11.52 -9.81
CA GLY A 194 14.26 -11.37 -11.24
C GLY A 194 12.87 -10.81 -11.56
N GLY A 195 11.95 -10.76 -10.59
CA GLY A 195 10.56 -10.37 -10.80
C GLY A 195 10.20 -8.93 -10.42
N PRO A 196 8.92 -8.53 -10.61
CA PRO A 196 8.38 -7.22 -10.23
C PRO A 196 8.32 -6.97 -8.71
N LEU A 197 8.76 -7.95 -7.90
CA LEU A 197 8.93 -7.86 -6.45
C LEU A 197 10.39 -7.61 -6.05
N ARG A 198 11.27 -7.18 -6.98
CA ARG A 198 12.68 -6.87 -6.70
C ARG A 198 12.79 -5.59 -5.87
N VAL A 199 13.42 -5.72 -4.71
CA VAL A 199 13.77 -4.60 -3.81
C VAL A 199 15.28 -4.32 -3.95
N PRO A 200 15.74 -3.06 -3.88
CA PRO A 200 17.16 -2.74 -3.81
C PRO A 200 17.90 -3.47 -2.67
N ASP A 201 19.17 -3.82 -2.89
CA ASP A 201 19.97 -4.54 -1.89
C ASP A 201 20.21 -3.66 -0.64
N GLY A 202 20.00 -4.22 0.56
CA GLY A 202 20.18 -3.53 1.85
C GLY A 202 19.25 -3.99 2.98
N THR A 203 18.11 -4.62 2.66
CA THR A 203 17.02 -4.93 3.62
C THR A 203 17.22 -6.20 4.47
N GLY A 204 18.45 -6.46 4.94
CA GLY A 204 18.84 -7.73 5.58
C GLY A 204 17.99 -8.16 6.79
N GLY A 205 17.63 -7.22 7.68
CA GLY A 205 16.84 -7.53 8.88
C GLY A 205 15.41 -7.98 8.63
N VAL A 206 14.82 -7.60 7.49
CA VAL A 206 13.41 -7.90 7.17
C VAL A 206 13.16 -9.41 7.02
N ALA A 207 14.18 -10.16 6.60
CA ALA A 207 14.09 -11.62 6.45
C ALA A 207 13.75 -12.32 7.79
N LEU A 208 14.25 -11.82 8.92
CA LEU A 208 13.98 -12.42 10.23
C LEU A 208 12.51 -12.28 10.62
N TYR A 209 11.92 -11.10 10.41
CA TYR A 209 10.48 -10.88 10.66
C TYR A 209 9.61 -11.76 9.76
N VAL A 210 9.93 -11.87 8.47
CA VAL A 210 9.18 -12.74 7.54
C VAL A 210 9.30 -14.20 7.96
N CYS A 211 10.47 -14.68 8.38
CA CYS A 211 10.64 -16.03 8.91
C CYS A 211 9.85 -16.27 10.21
N TRP A 212 9.79 -15.28 11.12
CA TRP A 212 8.98 -15.37 12.33
C TRP A 212 7.48 -15.50 12.02
N LEU A 213 6.92 -14.56 11.24
CA LEU A 213 5.49 -14.53 10.90
C LEU A 213 5.05 -15.82 10.18
N LEU A 214 5.90 -16.35 9.28
CA LEU A 214 5.65 -17.63 8.60
C LEU A 214 5.73 -18.83 9.55
N GLY A 215 6.57 -18.77 10.60
CA GLY A 215 6.59 -19.75 11.69
C GLY A 215 5.32 -19.69 12.54
N TYR A 216 4.88 -18.49 12.92
CA TYR A 216 3.64 -18.30 13.67
C TYR A 216 2.41 -18.74 12.87
N ALA A 217 2.40 -18.56 11.54
CA ALA A 217 1.34 -19.08 10.66
C ALA A 217 1.28 -20.62 10.59
N VAL A 218 2.28 -21.36 11.09
CA VAL A 218 2.33 -22.84 11.11
C VAL A 218 2.13 -23.41 12.51
N TYR A 219 2.69 -22.74 13.52
CA TYR A 219 2.79 -23.24 14.90
C TYR A 219 2.08 -22.36 15.93
N GLY A 220 1.77 -21.09 15.60
CA GLY A 220 1.31 -20.08 16.55
C GLY A 220 -0.08 -20.35 17.14
N GLU A 221 -0.98 -20.98 16.39
CA GLU A 221 -2.32 -21.38 16.85
C GLU A 221 -2.24 -22.49 17.93
N ASP A 222 -1.48 -23.56 17.67
CA ASP A 222 -1.25 -24.66 18.62
C ASP A 222 -0.39 -24.21 19.82
N LEU A 223 0.67 -23.42 19.58
CA LEU A 223 1.49 -22.80 20.62
C LEU A 223 0.63 -21.97 21.58
N LEU A 224 -0.26 -21.12 21.06
CA LEU A 224 -1.12 -20.29 21.90
C LEU A 224 -2.20 -21.13 22.60
N ALA A 225 -2.75 -22.16 21.95
CA ALA A 225 -3.68 -23.09 22.57
C ALA A 225 -3.07 -23.79 23.80
N GLN A 226 -1.84 -24.29 23.69
CA GLN A 226 -1.10 -24.95 24.79
C GLN A 226 -0.68 -23.94 25.89
N VAL A 227 -0.33 -22.72 25.52
CA VAL A 227 -0.02 -21.65 26.49
C VAL A 227 -1.28 -21.19 27.25
N VAL A 228 -2.48 -21.30 26.65
CA VAL A 228 -3.77 -21.02 27.32
C VAL A 228 -4.27 -22.22 28.13
N SER A 229 -4.15 -23.46 27.65
CA SER A 229 -4.72 -24.66 28.30
C SER A 229 -4.13 -24.96 29.69
N GLY A 230 -2.82 -24.78 29.84
CA GLY A 230 -2.11 -25.07 31.08
C GLY A 230 -0.63 -25.37 30.86
N GLY A 231 -0.27 -25.97 29.73
CA GLY A 231 1.12 -26.30 29.39
C GLY A 231 1.22 -27.09 28.08
N PRO A 232 2.39 -27.68 27.79
CA PRO A 232 2.58 -28.52 26.62
C PRO A 232 1.85 -29.87 26.81
N ASP A 233 0.56 -29.90 26.46
CA ASP A 233 -0.31 -31.09 26.55
C ASP A 233 0.03 -32.17 25.50
N GLY A 234 0.99 -31.90 24.60
CA GLY A 234 1.39 -32.83 23.55
C GLY A 234 2.63 -32.37 22.77
N HIS A 235 2.77 -32.90 21.55
CA HIS A 235 3.76 -32.45 20.58
C HIS A 235 3.17 -31.32 19.73
N TRP A 236 3.98 -30.34 19.31
CA TRP A 236 3.50 -29.28 18.41
C TRP A 236 3.12 -29.84 17.04
N THR A 237 1.88 -29.58 16.65
CA THR A 237 1.27 -29.99 15.39
C THR A 237 1.42 -28.86 14.36
N ALA A 238 2.24 -29.09 13.34
CA ALA A 238 2.46 -28.11 12.29
C ALA A 238 1.26 -28.06 11.34
N ALA A 239 0.69 -26.88 11.10
CA ALA A 239 -0.28 -26.66 10.03
C ALA A 239 0.42 -26.32 8.69
N PRO A 240 0.47 -27.20 7.67
CA PRO A 240 1.21 -26.94 6.44
C PRO A 240 0.43 -26.10 5.42
N ALA A 241 -0.91 -26.08 5.49
CA ALA A 241 -1.78 -25.41 4.53
C ALA A 241 -1.50 -23.89 4.39
N PRO A 242 -1.25 -23.12 5.47
CA PRO A 242 -0.84 -21.72 5.39
C PRO A 242 0.41 -21.48 4.53
N LEU A 243 1.48 -22.26 4.72
CA LEU A 243 2.70 -22.13 3.90
C LEU A 243 2.44 -22.49 2.44
N LEU A 244 1.66 -23.54 2.18
CA LEU A 244 1.33 -23.97 0.82
C LEU A 244 0.54 -22.88 0.07
N GLY A 245 -0.50 -22.32 0.70
CA GLY A 245 -1.29 -21.22 0.13
C GLY A 245 -0.46 -19.95 -0.09
N LEU A 246 0.37 -19.55 0.89
CA LEU A 246 1.25 -18.38 0.78
C LEU A 246 2.35 -18.56 -0.28
N ALA A 247 2.92 -19.75 -0.43
CA ALA A 247 3.91 -20.05 -1.47
C ALA A 247 3.31 -20.04 -2.88
N LEU A 248 2.08 -20.54 -3.03
CA LEU A 248 1.31 -20.43 -4.28
C LEU A 248 0.92 -18.98 -4.58
N ALA A 249 0.62 -18.18 -3.55
CA ALA A 249 0.23 -16.78 -3.68
C ALA A 249 1.36 -15.85 -4.16
N LEU A 250 2.62 -16.30 -4.22
CA LEU A 250 3.72 -15.53 -4.81
C LEU A 250 3.51 -15.24 -6.31
N ALA A 251 2.83 -16.13 -7.04
CA ALA A 251 2.47 -15.90 -8.43
C ALA A 251 1.44 -14.77 -8.62
N PRO A 252 0.25 -14.77 -7.98
CA PRO A 252 -0.66 -13.63 -8.03
C PRO A 252 -0.09 -12.38 -7.36
N ALA A 253 0.76 -12.47 -6.34
CA ALA A 253 1.46 -11.30 -5.77
C ALA A 253 2.36 -10.60 -6.80
N ALA A 254 3.19 -11.36 -7.52
CA ALA A 254 4.04 -10.83 -8.58
C ALA A 254 3.21 -10.27 -9.76
N TRP A 255 2.11 -10.94 -10.12
CA TRP A 255 1.18 -10.43 -11.13
C TRP A 255 0.51 -9.12 -10.71
N CYS A 256 0.07 -9.03 -9.45
CA CYS A 256 -0.51 -7.82 -8.86
C CYS A 256 0.48 -6.66 -8.86
N ALA A 257 1.75 -6.89 -8.49
CA ALA A 257 2.81 -5.88 -8.57
C ALA A 257 3.07 -5.42 -10.01
N HIS A 258 3.12 -6.33 -10.98
CA HIS A 258 3.29 -5.99 -12.41
C HIS A 258 2.07 -5.24 -12.99
N LEU A 259 0.85 -5.58 -12.57
CA LEU A 259 -0.35 -4.81 -12.93
C LEU A 259 -0.31 -3.42 -12.31
N PHE A 260 0.10 -3.29 -11.04
CA PHE A 260 0.19 -2.00 -10.35
C PHE A 260 1.20 -1.07 -11.00
N THR A 261 2.47 -1.48 -11.16
CA THR A 261 3.50 -0.63 -11.80
C THR A 261 3.18 -0.34 -13.26
N GLY A 262 2.63 -1.32 -13.99
CA GLY A 262 2.17 -1.15 -15.36
C GLY A 262 1.10 -0.06 -15.49
N HIS A 263 0.03 -0.12 -14.70
CA HIS A 263 -1.05 0.86 -14.74
C HIS A 263 -0.66 2.21 -14.12
N ALA A 264 0.17 2.24 -13.07
CA ALA A 264 0.70 3.49 -12.51
C ALA A 264 1.50 4.27 -13.55
N ARG A 265 2.41 3.61 -14.29
CA ARG A 265 3.15 4.24 -15.41
C ARG A 265 2.22 4.72 -16.54
N HIS A 266 1.18 3.95 -16.90
CA HIS A 266 0.19 4.38 -17.91
C HIS A 266 -0.67 5.57 -17.43
N ARG A 267 -1.00 5.65 -16.14
CA ARG A 267 -1.66 6.81 -15.54
C ARG A 267 -0.75 8.04 -15.52
N LEU A 268 0.50 7.89 -15.10
CA LEU A 268 1.49 8.97 -15.06
C LEU A 268 1.70 9.61 -16.44
N ALA A 269 1.79 8.79 -17.50
CA ALA A 269 1.91 9.26 -18.88
C ALA A 269 0.63 9.92 -19.46
N GLY A 270 -0.50 9.82 -18.76
CA GLY A 270 -1.79 10.40 -19.16
C GLY A 270 -2.28 11.57 -18.29
N SER A 271 -1.69 11.78 -17.12
CA SER A 271 -2.06 12.85 -16.19
C SER A 271 -1.26 14.14 -16.44
N HIS A 272 -1.89 15.28 -16.15
CA HIS A 272 -1.29 16.62 -16.28
C HIS A 272 -1.02 17.31 -14.94
N ALA A 273 -1.42 16.67 -13.83
CA ALA A 273 -1.11 17.06 -12.46
C ALA A 273 -0.91 15.85 -11.53
N LEU A 274 -0.20 16.04 -10.42
CA LEU A 274 0.02 15.04 -9.37
C LEU A 274 -1.25 14.73 -8.59
N SER A 275 -2.10 15.74 -8.39
CA SER A 275 -3.43 15.58 -7.80
C SER A 275 -4.33 14.64 -8.61
N GLU A 276 -4.31 14.77 -9.95
CA GLU A 276 -5.00 13.86 -10.88
C GLU A 276 -4.41 12.44 -10.84
N PHE A 277 -3.07 12.34 -10.89
CA PHE A 277 -2.37 11.06 -10.78
C PHE A 277 -2.71 10.31 -9.47
N GLY A 278 -2.62 10.99 -8.33
CA GLY A 278 -2.91 10.42 -7.02
C GLY A 278 -4.37 9.97 -6.88
N ALA A 279 -5.32 10.73 -7.42
CA ALA A 279 -6.72 10.34 -7.49
C ALA A 279 -6.92 9.07 -8.34
N GLY A 280 -6.19 8.93 -9.45
CA GLY A 280 -6.24 7.75 -10.32
C GLY A 280 -5.57 6.49 -9.75
N VAL A 281 -4.53 6.63 -8.91
CA VAL A 281 -3.76 5.50 -8.34
C VAL A 281 -4.37 4.92 -7.06
N ARG A 282 -5.12 5.69 -6.27
CA ARG A 282 -5.84 5.15 -5.09
C ARG A 282 -6.75 3.96 -5.39
N PRO A 283 -7.73 4.04 -6.32
CA PRO A 283 -8.60 2.90 -6.63
C PRO A 283 -7.83 1.73 -7.26
N LEU A 284 -6.71 1.99 -7.94
CA LEU A 284 -5.83 0.95 -8.45
C LEU A 284 -5.19 0.14 -7.31
N LEU A 285 -4.68 0.80 -6.27
CA LEU A 285 -4.09 0.14 -5.09
C LEU A 285 -5.12 -0.77 -4.39
N PHE A 286 -6.32 -0.26 -4.11
CA PHE A 286 -7.38 -1.05 -3.48
C PHE A 286 -7.86 -2.20 -4.37
N GLY A 287 -8.03 -1.97 -5.68
CA GLY A 287 -8.44 -3.01 -6.63
C GLY A 287 -7.41 -4.14 -6.78
N VAL A 288 -6.11 -3.79 -6.80
CA VAL A 288 -5.02 -4.78 -6.85
C VAL A 288 -4.92 -5.56 -5.54
N LEU A 289 -5.06 -4.91 -4.38
CA LEU A 289 -5.09 -5.61 -3.08
C LEU A 289 -6.31 -6.54 -2.94
N ALA A 290 -7.49 -6.10 -3.38
CA ALA A 290 -8.70 -6.93 -3.38
C ALA A 290 -8.57 -8.14 -4.31
N LEU A 291 -8.03 -7.95 -5.54
CA LEU A 291 -7.75 -9.05 -6.47
C LEU A 291 -6.77 -10.06 -5.87
N PHE A 292 -5.71 -9.59 -5.21
CA PHE A 292 -4.76 -10.46 -4.51
C PHE A 292 -5.43 -11.22 -3.35
N LEU A 293 -6.21 -10.54 -2.52
CA LEU A 293 -6.94 -11.16 -1.40
C LEU A 293 -7.89 -12.25 -1.88
N CYS A 294 -8.67 -12.03 -2.94
CA CYS A 294 -9.54 -13.06 -3.51
C CYS A 294 -8.76 -14.26 -4.07
N ALA A 295 -7.60 -14.04 -4.69
CA ALA A 295 -6.74 -15.13 -5.14
C ALA A 295 -6.11 -15.90 -3.97
N LEU A 296 -5.65 -15.19 -2.93
CA LEU A 296 -5.02 -15.75 -1.75
C LEU A 296 -6.01 -16.58 -0.91
N THR A 297 -7.22 -16.09 -0.66
CA THR A 297 -8.23 -16.85 0.10
C THR A 297 -8.64 -18.11 -0.65
N ALA A 298 -8.83 -18.05 -1.97
CA ALA A 298 -9.09 -19.24 -2.79
C ALA A 298 -7.94 -20.26 -2.72
N LEU A 299 -6.68 -19.81 -2.79
CA LEU A 299 -5.50 -20.69 -2.64
C LEU A 299 -5.37 -21.29 -1.23
N LEU A 300 -5.73 -20.54 -0.19
CA LEU A 300 -5.73 -21.03 1.19
C LEU A 300 -6.82 -22.09 1.42
N TYR A 301 -8.05 -21.86 0.93
CA TYR A 301 -9.12 -22.88 0.96
C TYR A 301 -8.73 -24.14 0.19
N LEU A 302 -8.08 -24.02 -0.96
CA LEU A 302 -7.58 -25.18 -1.72
C LEU A 302 -6.43 -25.92 -1.00
N ALA A 303 -5.57 -25.20 -0.27
CA ALA A 303 -4.50 -25.80 0.52
C ALA A 303 -5.03 -26.56 1.75
N ASP A 304 -6.05 -25.99 2.42
CA ASP A 304 -6.75 -26.57 3.58
C ASP A 304 -7.56 -27.82 3.19
N LEU A 305 -8.32 -27.77 2.08
CA LEU A 305 -8.96 -28.96 1.48
C LEU A 305 -7.95 -30.08 1.15
N GLY A 306 -6.69 -29.72 0.87
CA GLY A 306 -5.60 -30.67 0.68
C GLY A 306 -5.05 -31.27 1.98
N HIS A 307 -5.05 -30.50 3.08
CA HIS A 307 -4.41 -30.82 4.36
C HIS A 307 -5.33 -30.36 5.52
N PRO A 308 -6.49 -31.01 5.74
CA PRO A 308 -7.50 -30.52 6.68
C PRO A 308 -6.96 -30.52 8.12
N GLY A 309 -6.87 -29.34 8.71
CA GLY A 309 -6.48 -29.13 10.10
C GLY A 309 -7.70 -28.97 11.02
N PRO A 310 -7.58 -29.32 12.31
CA PRO A 310 -8.60 -28.97 13.29
C PRO A 310 -8.59 -27.46 13.55
N GLY A 311 -9.61 -26.75 13.05
CA GLY A 311 -9.85 -25.32 13.35
C GLY A 311 -9.12 -24.31 12.46
N SER A 312 -8.38 -24.73 11.44
CA SER A 312 -7.53 -23.86 10.59
C SER A 312 -8.31 -22.78 9.83
N SER A 313 -8.41 -21.59 10.41
CA SER A 313 -9.06 -20.44 9.78
C SER A 313 -8.13 -19.77 8.76
N PRO A 314 -8.51 -19.66 7.47
CA PRO A 314 -7.65 -19.04 6.45
C PRO A 314 -7.50 -17.52 6.63
N VAL A 315 -8.21 -16.90 7.57
CA VAL A 315 -8.20 -15.45 7.79
C VAL A 315 -6.87 -14.93 8.32
N GLY A 316 -6.20 -15.67 9.22
CA GLY A 316 -4.87 -15.31 9.75
C GLY A 316 -3.80 -15.28 8.65
N PRO A 317 -3.62 -16.39 7.89
CA PRO A 317 -2.74 -16.42 6.73
C PRO A 317 -3.11 -15.43 5.62
N ALA A 318 -4.40 -15.12 5.43
CA ALA A 318 -4.84 -14.09 4.49
C ALA A 318 -4.38 -12.68 4.91
N ALA A 319 -4.49 -12.34 6.21
CA ALA A 319 -3.98 -11.09 6.77
C ALA A 319 -2.45 -10.99 6.67
N LEU A 320 -1.72 -12.09 6.93
CA LEU A 320 -0.28 -12.17 6.74
C LEU A 320 0.11 -11.95 5.27
N GLY A 321 -0.56 -12.59 4.31
CA GLY A 321 -0.29 -12.39 2.89
C GLY A 321 -0.52 -10.94 2.45
N ALA A 322 -1.56 -10.27 2.97
CA ALA A 322 -1.80 -8.85 2.71
C ALA A 322 -0.69 -7.95 3.28
N LEU A 323 -0.26 -8.21 4.52
CA LEU A 323 0.89 -7.53 5.16
C LEU A 323 2.16 -7.70 4.32
N LEU A 324 2.47 -8.91 3.88
CA LEU A 324 3.64 -9.23 3.06
C LEU A 324 3.59 -8.54 1.69
N LEU A 325 2.44 -8.50 1.01
CA LEU A 325 2.30 -7.80 -0.26
C LEU A 325 2.49 -6.28 -0.09
N LEU A 326 1.85 -5.67 0.92
CA LEU A 326 1.95 -4.23 1.16
C LEU A 326 3.37 -3.81 1.57
N ALA A 327 4.00 -4.56 2.47
CA ALA A 327 5.40 -4.36 2.83
C ALA A 327 6.33 -4.49 1.61
N ARG A 328 6.09 -5.49 0.73
CA ARG A 328 6.90 -5.67 -0.47
C ARG A 328 6.67 -4.55 -1.50
N LEU A 329 5.44 -4.12 -1.71
CA LEU A 329 5.12 -2.99 -2.61
C LEU A 329 5.79 -1.69 -2.12
N LEU A 330 5.70 -1.37 -0.84
CA LEU A 330 6.39 -0.21 -0.25
C LEU A 330 7.91 -0.29 -0.45
N ALA A 331 8.52 -1.44 -0.17
CA ALA A 331 9.97 -1.63 -0.35
C ALA A 331 10.43 -1.58 -1.82
N VAL A 332 9.59 -1.98 -2.78
CA VAL A 332 9.87 -1.84 -4.23
C VAL A 332 9.86 -0.37 -4.66
N HIS A 333 8.95 0.44 -4.12
CA HIS A 333 8.83 1.88 -4.43
C HIS A 333 9.69 2.78 -3.52
N GLY A 334 10.78 2.25 -2.95
CA GLY A 334 11.75 3.04 -2.18
C GLY A 334 11.43 3.28 -0.70
N PHE A 335 10.38 2.65 -0.14
CA PHE A 335 9.98 2.79 1.28
C PHE A 335 10.20 1.50 2.09
N PRO A 336 11.45 1.06 2.33
CA PRO A 336 11.73 -0.16 3.09
C PRO A 336 11.53 -0.02 4.60
N GLU A 337 11.69 1.19 5.18
CA GLU A 337 11.59 1.39 6.63
C GLU A 337 10.14 1.23 7.14
N PRO A 338 9.10 1.82 6.52
CA PRO A 338 7.71 1.58 6.89
C PRO A 338 7.31 0.10 6.72
N ALA A 339 7.80 -0.55 5.67
CA ALA A 339 7.60 -1.98 5.45
C ALA A 339 8.22 -2.83 6.59
N ALA A 340 9.43 -2.48 7.04
CA ALA A 340 10.10 -3.14 8.15
C ALA A 340 9.38 -2.90 9.49
N THR A 341 8.93 -1.68 9.79
CA THR A 341 8.22 -1.39 11.05
C THR A 341 6.85 -2.05 11.12
N GLY A 342 6.11 -2.16 10.01
CA GLY A 342 4.86 -2.92 9.96
C GLY A 342 5.05 -4.41 10.25
N LEU A 343 6.07 -5.03 9.64
CA LEU A 343 6.41 -6.44 9.90
C LEU A 343 6.92 -6.65 11.33
N ALA A 344 7.75 -5.75 11.86
CA ALA A 344 8.25 -5.80 13.23
C ALA A 344 7.12 -5.63 14.27
N ALA A 345 6.13 -4.76 14.00
CA ALA A 345 4.97 -4.57 14.87
C ALA A 345 4.10 -5.83 14.95
N ALA A 346 3.84 -6.50 13.81
CA ALA A 346 3.13 -7.78 13.79
C ALA A 346 3.89 -8.86 14.59
N CYS A 347 5.22 -8.98 14.38
CA CYS A 347 6.05 -9.90 15.16
C CYS A 347 6.00 -9.60 16.66
N ALA A 348 6.04 -8.32 17.06
CA ALA A 348 6.01 -7.92 18.46
C ALA A 348 4.69 -8.30 19.15
N VAL A 349 3.55 -8.22 18.45
CA VAL A 349 2.24 -8.65 18.98
C VAL A 349 2.17 -10.18 19.09
N GLU A 350 2.61 -10.91 18.05
CA GLU A 350 2.67 -12.38 18.07
C GLU A 350 3.61 -12.94 19.16
N VAL A 351 4.74 -12.27 19.42
CA VAL A 351 5.64 -12.61 20.53
C VAL A 351 5.02 -12.24 21.88
N ALA A 352 4.38 -11.07 21.99
CA ALA A 352 3.83 -10.59 23.27
C ALA A 352 2.66 -11.44 23.77
N ALA A 353 1.83 -12.02 22.88
CA ALA A 353 0.66 -12.80 23.28
C ALA A 353 0.96 -13.97 24.25
N PRO A 354 1.86 -14.92 23.95
CA PRO A 354 2.21 -15.98 24.91
C PRO A 354 2.91 -15.42 26.16
N PHE A 355 3.73 -14.37 26.08
CA PHE A 355 4.33 -13.75 27.25
C PHE A 355 3.30 -13.10 28.18
N LEU A 356 2.24 -12.49 27.65
CA LEU A 356 1.15 -11.88 28.43
C LEU A 356 0.33 -12.95 29.17
N VAL A 357 0.01 -14.07 28.52
CA VAL A 357 -0.67 -15.21 29.16
C VAL A 357 0.21 -15.82 30.26
N LEU A 358 1.50 -16.03 30.00
CA LEU A 358 2.43 -16.54 31.01
C LEU A 358 2.63 -15.58 32.19
N ALA A 359 2.72 -14.27 31.94
CA ALA A 359 2.82 -13.25 32.98
C ALA A 359 1.52 -13.14 33.81
N GLY A 360 0.36 -13.37 33.20
CA GLY A 360 -0.94 -13.40 33.89
C GLY A 360 -1.09 -14.53 34.91
N ARG A 361 -0.25 -15.58 34.84
CA ARG A 361 -0.20 -16.66 35.85
C ARG A 361 0.56 -16.28 37.13
N LEU A 362 1.17 -15.11 37.19
CA LEU A 362 1.84 -14.59 38.39
C LEU A 362 0.80 -13.92 39.31
N PRO A 363 0.90 -14.10 40.65
CA PRO A 363 -0.13 -13.66 41.58
C PRO A 363 -0.35 -12.14 41.51
N GLY A 364 -1.57 -11.72 41.15
CA GLY A 364 -1.97 -10.32 41.03
C GLY A 364 -1.70 -9.68 39.66
N LEU A 365 -1.22 -10.45 38.67
CA LEU A 365 -0.99 -9.98 37.30
C LEU A 365 -2.01 -10.51 36.28
N ASP A 366 -3.09 -11.15 36.72
CA ASP A 366 -4.16 -11.75 35.90
C ASP A 366 -4.74 -10.78 34.85
N LEU A 367 -4.65 -9.48 35.10
CA LEU A 367 -5.04 -8.41 34.16
C LEU A 367 -4.25 -8.43 32.83
N LEU A 368 -3.05 -9.00 32.81
CA LEU A 368 -2.18 -9.06 31.62
C LEU A 368 -2.62 -10.12 30.61
N ALA A 369 -3.23 -11.23 31.04
CA ALA A 369 -3.71 -12.28 30.15
C ALA A 369 -5.02 -11.87 29.43
N ARG A 370 -5.90 -11.14 30.13
CA ARG A 370 -7.23 -10.68 29.65
C ARG A 370 -7.32 -10.23 28.17
N PRO A 371 -6.43 -9.37 27.62
CA PRO A 371 -6.51 -8.98 26.20
C PRO A 371 -6.31 -10.16 25.25
N VAL A 372 -5.47 -11.13 25.61
CA VAL A 372 -5.26 -12.35 24.82
C VAL A 372 -6.44 -13.30 25.02
N ASP A 373 -6.87 -13.52 26.27
CA ASP A 373 -8.02 -14.39 26.59
C ASP A 373 -9.30 -13.93 25.86
N ALA A 374 -9.55 -12.62 25.80
CA ALA A 374 -10.69 -12.05 25.09
C ALA A 374 -10.63 -12.27 23.57
N VAL A 375 -9.44 -12.28 22.97
CA VAL A 375 -9.24 -12.59 21.55
C VAL A 375 -9.44 -14.08 21.31
N VAL A 376 -8.84 -14.94 22.13
CA VAL A 376 -8.97 -16.41 22.03
C VAL A 376 -10.43 -16.85 22.21
N ALA A 377 -11.15 -16.25 23.17
CA ALA A 377 -12.55 -16.56 23.44
C ALA A 377 -13.53 -16.05 22.35
N SER A 378 -13.14 -15.08 21.51
CA SER A 378 -14.01 -14.49 20.48
C SER A 378 -13.66 -14.90 19.04
N ALA A 379 -12.41 -15.25 18.77
CA ALA A 379 -11.90 -15.54 17.43
C ALA A 379 -11.00 -16.81 17.35
N GLY A 380 -10.86 -17.57 18.44
CA GLY A 380 -9.93 -18.69 18.53
C GLY A 380 -8.46 -18.25 18.64
N PRO A 381 -7.51 -19.19 18.82
CA PRO A 381 -6.10 -18.84 19.00
C PRO A 381 -5.48 -18.17 17.76
N GLY A 382 -5.91 -18.55 16.56
CA GLY A 382 -5.57 -17.88 15.30
C GLY A 382 -5.99 -16.40 15.24
N GLY A 383 -6.94 -15.96 16.09
CA GLY A 383 -7.38 -14.56 16.21
C GLY A 383 -6.25 -13.57 16.53
N VAL A 384 -5.19 -14.02 17.22
CA VAL A 384 -4.01 -13.18 17.49
C VAL A 384 -3.28 -12.83 16.19
N GLN A 385 -3.09 -13.79 15.28
CA GLN A 385 -2.46 -13.50 13.97
C GLN A 385 -3.35 -12.60 13.10
N VAL A 386 -4.68 -12.81 13.13
CA VAL A 386 -5.63 -11.95 12.41
C VAL A 386 -5.48 -10.49 12.85
N LEU A 387 -5.39 -10.22 14.16
CA LEU A 387 -5.20 -8.87 14.68
C LEU A 387 -3.79 -8.33 14.43
N ALA A 388 -2.74 -9.10 14.72
CA ALA A 388 -1.35 -8.68 14.55
C ALA A 388 -1.04 -8.31 13.09
N CYS A 389 -1.33 -9.23 12.16
CA CYS A 389 -1.10 -8.99 10.74
C CYS A 389 -2.12 -8.03 10.13
N GLY A 390 -3.39 -8.08 10.57
CA GLY A 390 -4.45 -7.22 10.03
C GLY A 390 -4.28 -5.74 10.38
N LEU A 391 -3.94 -5.42 11.63
CA LEU A 391 -3.68 -4.04 12.05
C LEU A 391 -2.41 -3.48 11.40
N ALA A 392 -1.35 -4.29 11.29
CA ALA A 392 -0.13 -3.91 10.58
C ALA A 392 -0.41 -3.68 9.08
N ALA A 393 -1.14 -4.57 8.41
CA ALA A 393 -1.53 -4.42 7.01
C ALA A 393 -2.39 -3.17 6.79
N PHE A 394 -3.34 -2.87 7.69
CA PHE A 394 -4.17 -1.67 7.62
C PHE A 394 -3.34 -0.38 7.77
N GLY A 395 -2.38 -0.36 8.70
CA GLY A 395 -1.41 0.74 8.84
C GLY A 395 -0.56 0.94 7.58
N LEU A 396 -0.03 -0.14 7.00
CA LEU A 396 0.71 -0.07 5.74
C LEU A 396 -0.18 0.34 4.56
N LEU A 397 -1.46 -0.04 4.54
CA LEU A 397 -2.40 0.35 3.48
C LEU A 397 -2.72 1.85 3.54
N ILE A 398 -2.95 2.41 4.73
CA ILE A 398 -3.09 3.86 4.92
C ILE A 398 -1.82 4.56 4.42
N HIS A 399 -0.64 4.10 4.86
CA HIS A 399 0.65 4.69 4.47
C HIS A 399 0.89 4.62 2.95
N ALA A 400 0.61 3.46 2.33
CA ALA A 400 0.70 3.25 0.88
C ALA A 400 -0.27 4.15 0.10
N SER A 401 -1.49 4.40 0.62
CA SER A 401 -2.48 5.29 0.00
C SER A 401 -2.13 6.79 0.01
N VAL A 402 -0.99 7.14 0.64
CA VAL A 402 -0.44 8.51 0.74
C VAL A 402 0.96 8.62 0.12
N THR A 403 1.77 7.55 0.17
CA THR A 403 3.13 7.49 -0.42
C THR A 403 3.09 7.11 -1.89
N LEU A 404 2.46 5.99 -2.25
CA LEU A 404 2.42 5.49 -3.65
C LEU A 404 1.57 6.36 -4.59
N THR A 405 0.81 7.32 -4.03
CA THR A 405 0.09 8.36 -4.78
C THR A 405 0.97 9.55 -5.17
N ARG A 406 2.21 9.65 -4.65
CA ARG A 406 3.19 10.66 -5.08
C ARG A 406 3.89 10.12 -6.33
N ALA A 407 4.03 10.92 -7.38
CA ALA A 407 4.66 10.45 -8.61
C ALA A 407 6.14 10.07 -8.42
N SER A 408 6.87 10.74 -7.53
CA SER A 408 8.27 10.40 -7.21
C SER A 408 8.46 8.98 -6.66
N ALA A 409 7.43 8.37 -6.05
CA ALA A 409 7.47 6.95 -5.67
C ALA A 409 7.62 5.99 -6.87
N HIS A 410 7.41 6.49 -8.10
CA HIS A 410 7.53 5.74 -9.36
C HIS A 410 8.73 6.19 -10.20
N ALA A 411 9.57 7.10 -9.71
CA ALA A 411 10.79 7.53 -10.43
C ALA A 411 11.84 6.40 -10.53
N SER A 412 11.86 5.48 -9.56
CA SER A 412 12.81 4.37 -9.46
C SER A 412 12.23 2.98 -9.72
N ALA A 413 10.93 2.86 -10.02
CA ALA A 413 10.16 1.61 -10.01
C ALA A 413 9.75 1.15 -11.42
#